data_AF-A0A3S0U7E2-F1
#
_entry.id   AF-A0A3S0U7E2-F1
#
_cell.length_a   1.000
_cell.length_b   1.000
_cell.length_c   1.000
_cell.angle_alpha   90.00
_cell.angle_beta   90.00
_cell.angle_gamma   90.00
#
_symmetry.space_group_name_H-M   'P 1'
#
loop_
_entity.id
_entity.type
_entity.pdbx_description
1 polymer ?
#
loop_
_entity_poly.entity_id
_entity_poly.type
_entity_poly.pdbx_seq_one_letter_code
_entity_poly.pdbx_strand_id
1 'polypeptide(L)'
;MGELEKILIMINRWGYLNLEQIALLLNKNIKTIQFQKEQIVKLKMLNVDTLPKKNYYTLTSKAQSHLGREYKKSIKVNYYELPHQDMLIKWLIVQNDIEHYQTERELKMENGNLNVYPDLIIIKNDDSEIYVEFERTRKSPDRFRTKLINLREWLAACGKIHWITPTQTLATWIENQINNIGAYPPQHTYEIWNKAK
;
A
#
# COMPACT_ATOMS: atom_id res chain seq x y z
N MET A 1 -3.79 -20.41 15.40
CA MET A 1 -4.55 -19.32 14.77
C MET A 1 -5.46 -19.89 13.71
N GLY A 2 -6.77 -19.62 13.79
CA GLY A 2 -7.75 -20.16 12.86
C GLY A 2 -7.64 -19.53 11.47
N GLU A 3 -8.10 -20.23 10.43
CA GLU A 3 -8.03 -19.73 9.05
C GLU A 3 -8.86 -18.46 8.82
N LEU A 4 -10.02 -18.36 9.46
CA LEU A 4 -10.86 -17.16 9.41
C LEU A 4 -10.18 -15.96 10.10
N GLU A 5 -9.46 -16.22 11.19
CA GLU A 5 -8.74 -15.22 11.98
C GLU A 5 -7.60 -14.60 11.17
N LYS A 6 -6.89 -15.39 10.35
CA LYS A 6 -5.87 -14.88 9.43
C LYS A 6 -6.44 -13.86 8.44
N ILE A 7 -7.63 -14.11 7.88
CA ILE A 7 -8.29 -13.16 6.98
C ILE A 7 -8.62 -11.85 7.71
N LEU A 8 -9.17 -11.96 8.93
CA LEU A 8 -9.48 -10.78 9.73
C LEU A 8 -8.24 -9.95 10.03
N ILE A 9 -7.13 -10.61 10.42
CA ILE A 9 -5.84 -9.96 10.68
C ILE A 9 -5.30 -9.27 9.42
N MET A 10 -5.38 -9.91 8.25
CA MET A 10 -4.94 -9.27 7.00
C MET A 10 -5.77 -8.02 6.68
N ILE A 11 -7.10 -8.09 6.79
CA ILE A 11 -7.95 -6.90 6.57
C ILE A 11 -7.66 -5.83 7.62
N ASN A 12 -7.38 -6.23 8.88
CA ASN A 12 -7.01 -5.32 9.95
C ASN A 12 -5.74 -4.52 9.65
N ARG A 13 -4.74 -5.20 9.08
CA ARG A 13 -3.42 -4.67 8.69
C ARG A 13 -3.49 -3.74 7.50
N TRP A 14 -4.31 -4.11 6.51
CA TRP A 14 -4.41 -3.38 5.25
C TRP A 14 -5.53 -2.33 5.24
N GLY A 15 -6.44 -2.39 6.20
CA GLY A 15 -7.60 -1.52 6.34
C GLY A 15 -8.82 -2.05 5.58
N TYR A 16 -8.66 -2.25 4.27
CA TYR A 16 -9.65 -2.89 3.40
C TYR A 16 -8.94 -3.77 2.37
N LEU A 17 -9.55 -4.88 1.96
CA LEU A 17 -9.01 -5.74 0.89
C LEU A 17 -10.14 -6.30 0.04
N ASN A 18 -9.85 -6.62 -1.22
CA ASN A 18 -10.73 -7.43 -2.06
C ASN A 18 -10.34 -8.94 -1.97
N LEU A 19 -11.17 -9.82 -2.54
CA LEU A 19 -10.94 -11.27 -2.49
C LEU A 19 -9.61 -11.71 -3.13
N GLU A 20 -9.24 -11.11 -4.27
CA GLU A 20 -7.99 -11.45 -4.98
C GLU A 20 -6.77 -11.08 -4.13
N GLN A 21 -6.79 -9.90 -3.50
CA GLN A 21 -5.72 -9.43 -2.62
C GLN A 21 -5.57 -10.33 -1.39
N ILE A 22 -6.67 -10.74 -0.76
CA ILE A 22 -6.64 -11.67 0.38
C ILE A 22 -6.06 -13.02 -0.06
N ALA A 23 -6.48 -13.53 -1.21
CA ALA A 23 -5.97 -14.78 -1.77
C ALA A 23 -4.46 -14.72 -2.06
N LEU A 24 -4.00 -13.60 -2.60
CA LEU A 24 -2.58 -13.36 -2.89
C LEU A 24 -1.77 -13.30 -1.58
N LEU A 25 -2.17 -12.47 -0.62
CA LEU A 25 -1.48 -12.28 0.66
C LEU A 25 -1.39 -13.57 1.49
N LEU A 26 -2.42 -14.41 1.43
CA LEU A 26 -2.44 -15.68 2.16
C LEU A 26 -1.87 -16.86 1.34
N ASN A 27 -1.47 -16.61 0.09
CA ASN A 27 -1.07 -17.63 -0.88
C ASN A 27 -2.08 -18.79 -0.96
N LYS A 28 -3.36 -18.46 -1.18
CA LYS A 28 -4.47 -19.42 -1.22
C LYS A 28 -5.29 -19.32 -2.49
N ASN A 29 -6.01 -20.39 -2.78
CA ASN A 29 -7.00 -20.40 -3.83
C ASN A 29 -8.14 -19.43 -3.51
N ILE A 30 -8.52 -18.61 -4.48
CA ILE A 30 -9.60 -17.62 -4.33
C ILE A 30 -10.95 -18.24 -3.93
N LYS A 31 -11.26 -19.46 -4.39
CA LYS A 31 -12.49 -20.18 -4.02
C LYS A 31 -12.51 -20.53 -2.53
N THR A 32 -11.36 -20.90 -1.97
CA THR A 32 -11.21 -21.16 -0.53
C THR A 32 -11.45 -19.89 0.28
N ILE A 33 -10.85 -18.77 -0.14
CA ILE A 33 -11.07 -17.47 0.50
C ILE A 33 -12.54 -17.04 0.39
N GLN A 34 -13.18 -17.28 -0.75
CA GLN A 34 -14.60 -16.94 -0.96
C GLN A 34 -15.51 -17.69 0.02
N PHE A 35 -15.32 -19.00 0.18
CA PHE A 35 -16.05 -19.81 1.15
C PHE A 35 -15.83 -19.30 2.59
N GLN A 36 -14.58 -19.04 2.96
CA GLN A 36 -14.22 -18.53 4.29
C GLN A 36 -14.83 -17.14 4.54
N LYS A 37 -14.81 -16.24 3.56
CA LYS A 37 -15.45 -14.93 3.61
C LYS A 37 -16.95 -15.04 3.88
N GLU A 38 -17.65 -16.01 3.29
CA GLU A 38 -19.08 -16.22 3.59
C GLU A 38 -19.33 -16.56 5.06
N GLN A 39 -18.47 -17.38 5.67
CA GLN A 39 -18.56 -17.68 7.10
C GLN A 39 -18.32 -16.42 7.95
N ILE A 40 -17.31 -15.62 7.60
CA ILE A 40 -16.99 -14.38 8.34
C ILE A 40 -18.12 -13.34 8.22
N VAL A 41 -18.76 -13.23 7.05
CA VAL A 41 -19.94 -12.37 6.84
C VAL A 41 -21.12 -12.85 7.70
N LYS A 42 -21.38 -14.16 7.77
CA LYS A 42 -22.42 -14.73 8.66
C LYS A 42 -22.16 -14.41 10.13
N LEU A 43 -20.90 -14.36 10.55
CA LEU A 43 -20.48 -13.96 11.89
C LEU A 43 -20.60 -12.44 12.17
N LYS A 44 -21.00 -11.67 11.16
CA LYS A 44 -21.11 -10.19 11.17
C LYS A 44 -19.78 -9.52 11.52
N MET A 45 -18.69 -10.04 10.96
CA MET A 45 -17.34 -9.53 11.22
C MET A 45 -16.83 -8.59 10.12
N LEU A 46 -17.41 -8.64 8.91
CA LEU A 46 -17.02 -7.79 7.77
C LEU A 46 -18.16 -6.87 7.33
N ASN A 47 -17.79 -5.64 6.96
CA ASN A 47 -18.59 -4.79 6.09
C ASN A 47 -18.17 -5.05 4.64
N VAL A 48 -19.11 -4.87 3.71
CA VAL A 48 -18.86 -5.02 2.28
C VAL A 48 -19.17 -3.69 1.60
N ASP A 49 -18.18 -3.16 0.89
CA ASP A 49 -18.34 -2.03 0.00
C ASP A 49 -18.45 -2.54 -1.45
N THR A 50 -19.61 -2.28 -2.05
CA THR A 50 -19.98 -2.75 -3.40
C THR A 50 -20.01 -1.61 -4.42
N LEU A 51 -19.70 -0.38 -4.03
CA LEU A 51 -19.67 0.77 -4.92
C LEU A 51 -18.60 0.64 -6.03
N PRO A 52 -17.35 0.20 -5.74
CA PRO A 52 -16.38 -0.08 -6.79
C PRO A 52 -16.74 -1.35 -7.56
N LYS A 53 -16.22 -1.49 -8.80
CA LYS A 53 -16.43 -2.69 -9.65
C LYS A 53 -16.04 -4.02 -8.98
N LYS A 54 -15.18 -3.96 -7.95
CA LYS A 54 -14.79 -5.10 -7.12
C LYS A 54 -15.24 -4.86 -5.69
N ASN A 55 -15.74 -5.90 -5.01
CA ASN A 55 -16.12 -5.78 -3.61
C ASN A 55 -14.89 -5.64 -2.71
N TYR A 56 -14.92 -4.66 -1.81
CA TYR A 56 -13.91 -4.48 -0.76
C TYR A 56 -14.51 -4.78 0.61
N TYR A 57 -13.68 -5.36 1.49
CA TYR A 57 -14.07 -5.78 2.81
C TYR A 57 -13.33 -4.96 3.86
N THR A 58 -14.07 -4.35 4.80
CA THR A 58 -13.51 -3.71 6.00
C THR A 58 -13.99 -4.43 7.25
N LEU A 59 -13.26 -4.28 8.36
CA LEU A 59 -13.69 -4.85 9.63
C LEU A 59 -14.86 -4.08 10.24
N THR A 60 -15.84 -4.81 10.75
CA THR A 60 -16.86 -4.28 11.67
C THR A 60 -16.24 -3.89 13.00
N SER A 61 -16.92 -3.04 13.78
CA SER A 61 -16.51 -2.72 15.15
C SER A 61 -16.37 -3.98 16.02
N LYS A 62 -17.28 -4.95 15.86
CA LYS A 62 -17.21 -6.26 16.53
C LYS A 62 -15.91 -7.00 16.22
N ALA A 63 -15.51 -7.06 14.95
CA ALA A 63 -14.28 -7.73 14.55
C ALA A 63 -13.03 -7.00 15.05
N GLN A 64 -13.05 -5.66 15.07
CA GLN A 64 -11.95 -4.87 15.63
C GLN A 64 -11.76 -5.15 17.13
N SER A 65 -12.84 -5.18 17.90
CA SER A 65 -12.78 -5.54 19.33
C SER A 65 -12.33 -6.98 19.55
N HIS A 66 -12.74 -7.91 18.68
CA HIS A 66 -12.27 -9.30 18.73
C HIS A 66 -10.75 -9.42 18.53
N LEU A 67 -10.15 -8.52 17.76
CA LEU A 67 -8.69 -8.43 17.55
C LEU A 67 -7.98 -7.54 18.58
N GLY A 68 -8.66 -7.12 19.66
CA GLY A 68 -8.05 -6.33 20.73
C GLY A 68 -7.81 -4.85 20.41
N ARG A 69 -8.39 -4.31 19.32
CA ARG A 69 -8.28 -2.87 19.00
C ARG A 69 -9.25 -2.03 19.83
N GLU A 70 -8.82 -0.83 20.23
CA GLU A 70 -9.71 0.16 20.83
C GLU A 70 -10.86 0.51 19.88
N TYR A 71 -12.08 0.37 20.39
CA TYR A 71 -13.31 0.71 19.68
C TYR A 71 -13.32 2.22 19.40
N LYS A 72 -13.04 2.70 18.17
CA LYS A 72 -13.55 4.02 17.68
C LYS A 72 -13.23 4.54 16.27
N LYS A 73 -12.73 3.79 15.30
CA LYS A 73 -12.66 4.31 13.90
C LYS A 73 -13.22 3.33 12.87
N SER A 74 -14.29 3.74 12.20
CA SER A 74 -14.78 3.05 11.02
C SER A 74 -13.76 3.22 9.89
N ILE A 75 -13.25 2.11 9.39
CA ILE A 75 -12.36 2.11 8.22
C ILE A 75 -13.25 2.25 6.99
N LYS A 76 -13.01 3.29 6.20
CA LYS A 76 -13.68 3.52 4.91
C LYS A 76 -12.75 3.13 3.78
N VAL A 77 -13.32 2.62 2.69
CA VAL A 77 -12.57 2.34 1.47
C VAL A 77 -12.19 3.68 0.83
N ASN A 78 -10.90 3.87 0.55
CA ASN A 78 -10.43 4.99 -0.24
C ASN A 78 -10.29 4.57 -1.70
N TYR A 79 -11.19 5.06 -2.56
CA TYR A 79 -11.23 4.66 -3.97
C TYR A 79 -10.03 5.12 -4.79
N TYR A 80 -9.36 6.19 -4.36
CA TYR A 80 -8.18 6.71 -5.05
C TYR A 80 -6.99 5.75 -4.90
N GLU A 81 -6.90 5.08 -3.74
CA GLU A 81 -5.79 4.21 -3.34
C GLU A 81 -5.93 2.76 -3.81
N LEU A 82 -7.07 2.38 -4.41
CA LEU A 82 -7.29 0.99 -4.82
C LEU A 82 -6.24 0.47 -5.81
N PRO A 83 -5.87 1.21 -6.87
CA PRO A 83 -4.82 0.77 -7.79
C PRO A 83 -3.46 0.66 -7.10
N HIS A 84 -3.18 1.56 -6.16
CA HIS A 84 -1.92 1.66 -5.44
C HIS A 84 -1.72 0.48 -4.51
N GLN A 85 -2.71 0.24 -3.66
CA GLN A 85 -2.72 -0.91 -2.78
C GLN A 85 -2.62 -2.25 -3.55
N ASP A 86 -3.26 -2.37 -4.72
CA ASP A 86 -3.15 -3.56 -5.55
C ASP A 86 -1.73 -3.77 -6.11
N MET A 87 -1.10 -2.70 -6.59
CA MET A 87 0.29 -2.72 -7.06
C MET A 87 1.24 -3.14 -5.95
N LEU A 88 1.12 -2.49 -4.78
CA LEU A 88 1.94 -2.75 -3.61
C LEU A 88 1.86 -4.19 -3.11
N ILE A 89 0.65 -4.72 -2.97
CA ILE A 89 0.45 -6.11 -2.52
C ILE A 89 1.13 -7.08 -3.50
N LYS A 90 0.96 -6.87 -4.81
CA LYS A 90 1.60 -7.71 -5.84
C LYS A 90 3.12 -7.61 -5.78
N TRP A 91 3.66 -6.41 -5.62
CA TRP A 91 5.10 -6.19 -5.54
C TRP A 91 5.72 -6.86 -4.31
N LEU A 92 5.14 -6.69 -3.12
CA LEU A 92 5.64 -7.32 -1.87
C LEU A 92 5.63 -8.84 -1.95
N ILE A 93 4.65 -9.40 -2.64
CA ILE A 93 4.54 -10.85 -2.85
C ILE A 93 5.65 -11.37 -3.78
N VAL A 94 6.05 -10.60 -4.79
CA VAL A 94 7.21 -10.93 -5.63
C VAL A 94 8.51 -10.91 -4.82
N GLN A 95 8.64 -10.00 -3.84
CA GLN A 95 9.83 -9.89 -2.99
C GLN A 95 9.88 -10.87 -1.82
N ASN A 96 8.79 -11.61 -1.56
CA ASN A 96 8.63 -12.44 -0.36
C ASN A 96 8.77 -11.66 0.97
N ASP A 97 8.40 -10.37 0.98
CA ASP A 97 8.66 -9.42 2.09
C ASP A 97 7.36 -8.85 2.71
N ILE A 98 6.35 -9.70 2.87
CA ILE A 98 5.02 -9.28 3.33
C ILE A 98 5.03 -8.94 4.84
N GLU A 99 5.90 -9.58 5.62
CA GLU A 99 5.92 -9.46 7.09
C GLU A 99 6.53 -8.14 7.58
N HIS A 100 7.55 -7.61 6.91
CA HIS A 100 8.20 -6.36 7.32
C HIS A 100 7.28 -5.15 7.11
N TYR A 101 6.65 -5.04 5.93
CA TYR A 101 5.78 -3.93 5.57
C TYR A 101 4.50 -3.84 6.41
N GLN A 102 4.04 -4.99 6.91
CA GLN A 102 2.89 -5.09 7.78
C GLN A 102 3.02 -4.23 9.05
N THR A 103 4.21 -4.22 9.65
CA THR A 103 4.51 -3.51 10.90
C THR A 103 4.47 -2.00 10.70
N GLU A 104 4.99 -1.52 9.56
CA GLU A 104 5.03 -0.09 9.25
C GLU A 104 3.64 0.49 8.94
N ARG A 105 2.79 -0.29 8.25
CA ARG A 105 1.40 0.11 7.98
C ARG A 105 0.55 0.11 9.26
N GLU A 106 0.73 -0.88 10.14
CA GLU A 106 0.11 -0.93 11.48
C GLU A 106 0.43 0.36 12.28
N LEU A 107 1.71 0.76 12.33
CA LEU A 107 2.16 2.00 12.99
C LEU A 107 1.56 3.28 12.37
N LYS A 108 1.40 3.34 11.04
CA LYS A 108 0.80 4.50 10.36
C LYS A 108 -0.71 4.62 10.61
N MET A 109 -1.41 3.49 10.79
CA MET A 109 -2.84 3.47 11.15
C MET A 109 -3.08 3.85 12.61
N GLU A 110 -2.29 3.29 13.53
CA GLU A 110 -2.42 3.53 14.97
C GLU A 110 -2.18 4.99 15.34
N ASN A 111 -1.20 5.63 14.71
CA ASN A 111 -0.89 7.05 14.96
C ASN A 111 -1.89 8.04 14.36
N GLY A 112 -2.97 7.59 13.72
CA GLY A 112 -3.98 8.46 13.11
C GLY A 112 -3.45 9.35 11.98
N ASN A 113 -2.22 9.11 11.52
CA ASN A 113 -1.54 9.90 10.48
C ASN A 113 -1.94 9.53 9.05
N LEU A 114 -2.92 8.63 8.89
CA LEU A 114 -3.60 8.38 7.61
C LEU A 114 -4.58 9.49 7.19
N ASN A 115 -4.60 10.63 7.89
CA ASN A 115 -5.19 11.85 7.32
C ASN A 115 -4.36 12.40 6.14
N VAL A 116 -3.16 11.86 5.93
CA VAL A 116 -2.26 12.26 4.85
C VAL A 116 -1.78 10.98 4.16
N TYR A 117 -2.13 10.86 2.88
CA TYR A 117 -1.73 9.77 1.97
C TYR A 117 -0.34 9.20 2.30
N PRO A 118 -0.18 7.86 2.42
CA PRO A 118 1.12 7.27 2.61
C PRO A 118 1.94 7.54 1.34
N ASP A 119 2.94 8.40 1.49
CA ASP A 119 4.07 8.41 0.56
C ASP A 119 4.73 7.04 0.74
N LEU A 120 4.45 6.08 -0.13
CA LEU A 120 5.05 4.75 0.01
C LEU A 120 6.56 4.93 -0.21
N ILE A 121 7.33 4.74 0.84
CA ILE A 121 8.78 4.72 0.83
C ILE A 121 9.12 3.35 1.42
N ILE A 122 9.51 2.41 0.57
CA ILE A 122 10.06 1.12 1.02
C ILE A 122 11.56 1.28 1.02
N ILE A 123 12.17 1.18 2.19
CA ILE A 123 13.62 1.25 2.35
C ILE A 123 14.12 -0.20 2.45
N LYS A 124 15.12 -0.55 1.65
CA LYS A 124 15.77 -1.88 1.73
C LYS A 124 16.51 -2.00 3.06
N ASN A 125 16.65 -3.21 3.61
CA ASN A 125 17.27 -3.46 4.93
C ASN A 125 18.69 -2.89 5.12
N ASP A 126 19.40 -2.54 4.05
CA ASP A 126 20.74 -1.94 4.09
C ASP A 126 20.74 -0.42 3.85
N ASP A 127 19.56 0.21 3.83
CA ASP A 127 19.33 1.63 3.53
C ASP A 127 19.97 2.12 2.21
N SER A 128 20.34 1.22 1.31
CA SER A 128 21.03 1.56 0.06
C SER A 128 20.08 1.91 -1.09
N GLU A 129 18.84 1.41 -1.02
CA GLU A 129 17.83 1.54 -2.05
C GLU A 129 16.48 1.92 -1.43
N ILE A 130 15.79 2.86 -2.07
CA ILE A 130 14.43 3.27 -1.70
C ILE A 130 13.51 3.04 -2.90
N TYR A 131 12.44 2.29 -2.69
CA TYR A 131 11.35 2.17 -3.66
C TYR A 131 10.24 3.14 -3.28
N VAL A 132 9.90 4.04 -4.20
CA VAL A 132 8.84 5.03 -3.97
C VAL A 132 7.68 4.75 -4.90
N GLU A 133 6.52 4.39 -4.34
CA GLU A 133 5.26 4.43 -5.08
C GLU A 133 4.67 5.83 -4.95
N PHE A 134 4.30 6.36 -6.11
CA PHE A 134 3.69 7.67 -6.21
C PHE A 134 2.21 7.50 -6.53
N GLU A 135 1.35 7.73 -5.54
CA GLU A 135 -0.04 8.06 -5.83
C GLU A 135 -0.09 9.48 -6.41
N ARG A 136 -1.00 9.69 -7.37
CA ARG A 136 -1.30 10.99 -8.01
C ARG A 136 -1.20 12.13 -7.01
N THR A 137 -0.03 12.75 -6.87
CA THR A 137 0.06 13.99 -6.10
C THR A 137 -0.52 15.09 -6.97
N ARG A 138 -1.82 15.29 -6.80
CA ARG A 138 -2.39 16.65 -6.77
C ARG A 138 -1.87 17.46 -5.57
N LYS A 139 -0.85 16.99 -4.83
CA LYS A 139 -0.11 17.81 -3.86
C LYS A 139 0.93 18.65 -4.61
N SER A 140 1.16 19.88 -4.15
CA SER A 140 1.98 20.85 -4.91
C SER A 140 3.37 20.28 -5.22
N PRO A 141 3.95 20.63 -6.38
CA PRO A 141 5.35 20.34 -6.71
C PRO A 141 6.33 20.62 -5.57
N ASP A 142 6.02 21.57 -4.68
CA ASP A 142 6.86 21.94 -3.55
C ASP A 142 7.00 20.83 -2.52
N ARG A 143 5.94 20.07 -2.22
CA ARG A 143 6.05 18.95 -1.28
C ARG A 143 6.93 17.82 -1.83
N PHE A 144 6.84 17.57 -3.14
CA PHE A 144 7.72 16.62 -3.85
C PHE A 144 9.18 17.11 -3.79
N ARG A 145 9.40 18.40 -4.08
CA ARG A 145 10.71 19.06 -3.99
C ARG A 145 11.31 18.92 -2.60
N THR A 146 10.58 19.25 -1.54
CA THR A 146 11.07 19.19 -0.17
C THR A 146 11.55 17.78 0.20
N LYS A 147 10.79 16.75 -0.18
CA LYS A 147 11.20 15.36 0.08
C LYS A 147 12.49 14.98 -0.63
N LEU A 148 12.63 15.33 -1.91
CA LEU A 148 13.86 15.03 -2.65
C LEU A 148 15.06 15.82 -2.17
N ILE A 149 14.87 17.08 -1.79
CA ILE A 149 15.93 17.90 -1.21
C ILE A 149 16.48 17.26 0.06
N ASN A 150 15.59 16.75 0.93
CA ASN A 150 15.99 16.07 2.16
C ASN A 150 16.77 14.76 1.93
N LEU A 151 16.69 14.18 0.73
CA LEU A 151 17.42 12.95 0.37
C LEU A 151 18.71 13.23 -0.42
N ARG A 152 19.06 14.50 -0.70
CA ARG A 152 20.21 14.85 -1.55
C ARG A 152 21.55 14.33 -1.04
N GLU A 153 21.81 14.40 0.26
CA GLU A 153 23.07 13.92 0.84
C GLU A 153 23.18 12.39 0.74
N TRP A 154 22.09 11.68 1.01
CA TRP A 154 22.01 10.24 0.87
C TRP A 154 22.16 9.79 -0.59
N LEU A 155 21.51 10.50 -1.51
CA LEU A 155 21.71 10.34 -2.95
C LEU A 155 23.20 10.55 -3.30
N ALA A 156 23.82 11.66 -2.88
CA ALA A 156 25.24 11.91 -3.11
C ALA A 156 26.16 10.77 -2.60
N ALA A 157 25.75 10.08 -1.52
CA ALA A 157 26.41 8.89 -0.96
C ALA A 157 26.06 7.57 -1.69
N CYS A 158 25.65 7.65 -2.96
CA CYS A 158 25.29 6.52 -3.84
C CYS A 158 23.95 5.82 -3.54
N GLY A 159 23.09 6.44 -2.72
CA GLY A 159 21.70 5.98 -2.57
C GLY A 159 20.96 5.97 -3.90
N LYS A 160 20.02 5.04 -4.08
CA LYS A 160 19.23 4.90 -5.30
C LYS A 160 17.73 4.93 -5.04
N ILE A 161 17.00 5.65 -5.87
CA ILE A 161 15.53 5.67 -5.81
C ILE A 161 14.94 4.98 -7.03
N HIS A 162 14.12 3.96 -6.77
CA HIS A 162 13.37 3.24 -7.78
C HIS A 162 11.90 3.68 -7.74
N TRP A 163 11.47 4.38 -8.79
CA TRP A 163 10.11 4.88 -8.92
C TRP A 163 9.24 3.86 -9.63
N ILE A 164 8.23 3.34 -8.95
CA ILE A 164 7.24 2.44 -9.55
C ILE A 164 5.96 3.22 -9.77
N THR A 165 5.54 3.33 -11.03
CA THR A 165 4.39 4.17 -11.41
C THR A 165 3.34 3.39 -12.20
N PRO A 166 2.05 3.75 -12.06
CA PRO A 166 0.97 3.08 -12.78
C PRO A 166 0.86 3.51 -14.26
N THR A 167 1.43 4.65 -14.65
CA THR A 167 1.31 5.20 -16.02
C THR A 167 2.59 5.90 -16.47
N GLN A 168 2.84 5.87 -17.78
CA GLN A 168 3.98 6.56 -18.41
C GLN A 168 3.94 8.08 -18.17
N THR A 169 2.76 8.70 -18.24
CA THR A 169 2.60 10.14 -18.00
C THR A 169 3.10 10.55 -16.62
N LEU A 170 2.88 9.70 -15.61
CA LEU A 170 3.35 9.99 -14.25
C LEU A 170 4.86 9.85 -14.14
N ALA A 171 5.44 8.78 -14.70
CA ALA A 171 6.89 8.60 -14.72
C ALA A 171 7.60 9.80 -15.38
N THR A 172 7.12 10.24 -16.55
CA THR A 172 7.67 11.41 -17.25
C THR A 172 7.52 12.69 -16.43
N TRP A 173 6.43 12.87 -15.68
CA TRP A 173 6.28 14.01 -14.79
C TRP A 173 7.31 13.99 -13.66
N ILE A 174 7.51 12.84 -13.00
CA ILE A 174 8.48 12.66 -11.91
C ILE A 174 9.91 12.92 -12.41
N GLU A 175 10.27 12.34 -13.56
CA GLU A 175 11.57 12.52 -14.19
C GLU A 175 11.86 14.00 -14.48
N ASN A 176 10.88 14.71 -15.04
CA ASN A 176 11.00 16.15 -15.27
C ASN A 176 11.19 16.94 -13.98
N GLN A 177 10.48 16.58 -12.90
CA GLN A 177 10.70 17.26 -11.61
C GLN A 177 12.11 17.01 -11.07
N ILE A 178 12.61 15.77 -11.11
CA ILE A 178 13.96 15.42 -10.64
C ILE A 178 15.02 16.20 -11.43
N ASN A 179 14.89 16.23 -12.76
CA ASN A 179 15.79 16.98 -13.63
C ASN A 179 15.77 18.48 -13.32
N ASN A 180 14.60 19.06 -13.11
CA ASN A 180 14.46 20.48 -12.76
C ASN A 180 15.05 20.82 -11.38
N ILE A 181 15.00 19.90 -10.42
CA ILE A 181 15.52 20.09 -9.07
C ILE A 181 17.04 19.82 -9.03
N GLY A 182 17.59 19.11 -10.01
CA GLY A 182 18.99 18.68 -10.00
C GLY A 182 19.29 17.69 -8.87
N ALA A 183 18.31 16.87 -8.49
CA ALA A 183 18.46 15.86 -7.43
C ALA A 183 19.10 14.58 -7.98
N TYR A 184 20.35 14.64 -8.44
CA TYR A 184 21.13 13.48 -8.92
C TYR A 184 20.36 12.52 -9.87
N PRO A 185 19.89 13.00 -11.05
CA PRO A 185 19.12 12.19 -11.99
C PRO A 185 19.64 10.76 -12.27
N PRO A 186 20.97 10.50 -12.35
CA PRO A 186 21.50 9.15 -12.58
C PRO A 186 21.17 8.12 -11.50
N GLN A 187 20.76 8.55 -10.31
CA GLN A 187 20.43 7.67 -9.17
C GLN A 187 18.95 7.32 -9.09
N HIS A 188 18.16 7.81 -10.05
CA HIS A 188 16.75 7.52 -10.15
C HIS A 188 16.49 6.57 -11.32
N THR A 189 15.63 5.58 -11.09
CA THR A 189 15.13 4.70 -12.16
C THR A 189 13.61 4.67 -12.12
N TYR A 190 12.97 4.39 -13.26
CA TYR A 190 11.52 4.46 -13.41
C TYR A 190 11.00 3.16 -14.02
N GLU A 191 10.01 2.57 -13.37
CA GLU A 191 9.32 1.36 -13.82
C GLU A 191 7.82 1.65 -14.01
N ILE A 192 7.28 1.20 -15.16
CA ILE A 192 5.85 1.25 -15.43
C ILE A 192 5.26 -0.12 -15.12
N TRP A 193 4.49 -0.21 -14.04
CA TRP A 193 3.94 -1.49 -13.59
C TRP A 193 2.91 -2.08 -14.56
N ASN A 194 2.05 -1.25 -15.15
CA ASN A 194 1.04 -1.66 -16.12
C ASN A 194 1.58 -1.66 -17.56
N LYS A 195 2.77 -2.22 -17.82
CA LYS A 195 3.10 -2.57 -19.21
C LYS A 195 2.12 -3.65 -19.66
N ALA A 196 1.02 -3.23 -20.29
CA ALA A 196 0.11 -4.12 -20.97
C ALA A 196 0.94 -5.03 -21.87
N LYS A 197 0.87 -6.34 -21.61
CA LYS A 197 1.17 -7.34 -22.62
C LYS A 197 0.00 -7.44 -23.57
#